data_AF-A0A6F8XMH6-F1
#
_entry.id   AF-A0A6F8XMH6-F1
#
_cell.length_a   1.000
_cell.length_b   1.000
_cell.length_c   1.000
_cell.angle_alpha   90.00
_cell.angle_beta   90.00
_cell.angle_gamma   90.00
#
_symmetry.space_group_name_H-M   'P 1'
#
loop_
_entity.id
_entity.type
_entity.pdbx_description
1 polymer ?
#
loop_
_entity_poly.entity_id
_entity_poly.type
_entity_poly.pdbx_seq_one_letter_code
_entity_poly.pdbx_strand_id
1 'polypeptide(L)'
;MLEQESMTPASQEGEPVRDQTAERAPADAKGAGGKSKPFFILYLDGPEYVEELHRLTFWVDNLLIPVYGAEATSSTPWCPRWREHPEAIAYLHGLWLAWQDKTGKDAAPSNPADWHQVYLWPTMDALRNPNGPFSGCKAGSHRPKERPYIERDNFMD
;
A
#
# COMPACT_ATOMS: atom_id res chain seq x y z
N MET A 1 -22.64 -56.17 -31.90
CA MET A 1 -23.36 -57.34 -31.37
C MET A 1 -22.45 -57.94 -30.32
N LEU A 2 -22.70 -57.94 -29.02
CA LEU A 2 -23.90 -57.76 -28.20
C LEU A 2 -23.45 -56.94 -26.97
N GLU A 3 -24.06 -55.80 -26.70
CA GLU A 3 -25.16 -55.57 -25.74
C GLU A 3 -24.69 -55.34 -24.31
N GLN A 4 -25.17 -54.21 -23.80
CA GLN A 4 -25.07 -53.74 -22.43
C GLN A 4 -25.84 -54.69 -21.50
N GLU A 5 -25.34 -54.92 -20.29
CA GLU A 5 -26.21 -55.03 -19.12
C GLU A 5 -25.63 -54.25 -17.94
N SER A 6 -26.41 -53.25 -17.57
CA SER A 6 -26.42 -52.51 -16.33
C SER A 6 -26.69 -53.43 -15.15
N MET A 7 -25.92 -53.29 -14.07
CA MET A 7 -26.32 -53.79 -12.75
C MET A 7 -26.33 -52.62 -11.75
N THR A 8 -27.51 -52.40 -11.21
CA THR A 8 -27.98 -51.44 -10.21
C THR A 8 -27.06 -51.33 -8.99
N PRO A 9 -26.89 -50.13 -8.39
CA PRO A 9 -26.21 -50.00 -7.11
C PRO A 9 -27.11 -50.50 -5.97
N ALA A 10 -26.60 -51.40 -5.15
CA ALA A 10 -27.20 -51.79 -3.89
C ALA A 10 -26.87 -50.74 -2.81
N SER A 11 -27.92 -50.16 -2.23
CA SER A 11 -27.87 -49.30 -1.06
C SER A 11 -27.12 -49.98 0.08
N GLN A 12 -26.09 -49.31 0.59
CA GLN A 12 -25.54 -49.59 1.92
C GLN A 12 -25.81 -48.37 2.79
N GLU A 13 -26.84 -48.51 3.62
CA GLU A 13 -27.14 -47.63 4.74
C GLU A 13 -25.98 -47.71 5.74
N GLY A 14 -25.12 -46.70 5.73
CA GLY A 14 -24.02 -46.51 6.67
C GLY A 14 -24.39 -45.47 7.71
N GLU A 15 -24.38 -45.92 8.96
CA GLU A 15 -24.48 -45.28 10.29
C GLU A 15 -24.66 -43.73 10.43
N PRO A 16 -25.43 -43.29 11.45
CA PRO A 16 -25.58 -41.87 11.74
C PRO A 16 -24.25 -41.27 12.23
N VAL A 17 -23.71 -40.33 11.45
CA VAL A 17 -22.59 -39.47 11.87
C VAL A 17 -23.03 -38.71 13.12
N ARG A 18 -22.39 -39.05 14.25
CA ARG A 18 -22.55 -38.38 15.53
C ARG A 18 -22.20 -36.91 15.38
N ASP A 19 -23.19 -36.07 15.70
CA ASP A 19 -23.04 -34.67 16.05
C ASP A 19 -21.94 -34.55 17.11
N GLN A 20 -20.78 -34.06 16.70
CA GLN A 20 -19.72 -33.61 17.59
C GLN A 20 -19.75 -32.09 17.59
N THR A 21 -20.76 -31.55 18.25
CA THR A 21 -20.70 -30.28 18.97
C THR A 21 -19.59 -30.39 20.03
N ALA A 22 -18.34 -30.30 19.59
CA ALA A 22 -17.20 -30.03 20.45
C ALA A 22 -17.21 -28.53 20.76
N GLU A 23 -17.91 -28.20 21.84
CA GLU A 23 -17.84 -26.96 22.60
C GLU A 23 -16.36 -26.53 22.74
N ARG A 24 -15.90 -25.69 21.81
CA ARG A 24 -14.57 -25.09 21.90
C ARG A 24 -14.69 -23.94 22.86
N ALA A 25 -14.25 -24.18 24.10
CA ALA A 25 -14.10 -23.18 25.15
C ALA A 25 -13.52 -21.88 24.55
N PRO A 26 -14.03 -20.71 24.95
CA PRO A 26 -13.63 -19.46 24.33
C PRO A 26 -12.13 -19.27 24.55
N ALA A 27 -11.38 -19.21 23.46
CA ALA A 27 -10.07 -18.61 23.50
C ALA A 27 -10.25 -17.21 24.07
N ASP A 28 -9.56 -16.92 25.17
CA ASP A 28 -9.54 -15.64 25.85
C ASP A 28 -9.29 -14.48 24.87
N ALA A 29 -10.38 -13.98 24.28
CA ALA A 29 -10.40 -12.77 23.49
C ALA A 29 -10.44 -11.59 24.45
N LYS A 30 -9.31 -11.29 25.10
CA LYS A 30 -9.12 -10.02 25.80
C LYS A 30 -7.71 -9.49 25.58
N GLY A 31 -7.62 -8.55 24.64
CA GLY A 31 -6.46 -7.68 24.41
C GLY A 31 -6.87 -6.33 23.85
N ALA A 32 -7.60 -5.56 24.67
CA ALA A 32 -7.80 -4.10 24.65
C ALA A 32 -7.78 -3.37 23.28
N GLY A 33 -8.97 -2.98 22.82
CA GLY A 33 -9.16 -1.97 21.78
C GLY A 33 -8.77 -0.56 22.24
N GLY A 34 -7.49 -0.33 22.48
CA GLY A 34 -6.92 1.02 22.39
C GLY A 34 -7.04 1.46 20.94
N LYS A 35 -7.60 2.65 20.67
CA LYS A 35 -7.65 3.19 19.31
C LYS A 35 -6.20 3.29 18.81
N SER A 36 -5.82 2.40 17.89
CA SER A 36 -4.48 2.40 17.30
C SER A 36 -4.21 3.78 16.70
N LYS A 37 -3.00 4.32 16.90
CA LYS A 37 -2.61 5.59 16.32
C LYS A 37 -2.72 5.50 14.79
N PRO A 38 -3.10 6.59 14.09
CA PRO A 38 -3.04 6.60 12.65
C PRO A 38 -1.59 6.39 12.22
N PHE A 39 -1.37 5.50 11.26
CA PHE A 39 -0.03 5.20 10.75
C PHE A 39 0.32 6.05 9.52
N PHE A 40 -0.68 6.56 8.79
CA PHE A 40 -0.46 7.29 7.55
C PHE A 40 -0.02 8.74 7.82
N ILE A 41 1.04 9.18 7.14
CA ILE A 41 1.78 10.41 7.48
C ILE A 41 0.93 11.68 7.41
N LEU A 42 -0.12 11.72 6.59
CA LEU A 42 -1.01 12.90 6.49
C LEU A 42 -1.90 13.12 7.72
N TYR A 43 -1.98 12.14 8.62
CA TYR A 43 -2.72 12.23 9.88
C TYR A 43 -1.80 12.37 11.10
N LEU A 44 -0.49 12.53 10.87
CA LEU A 44 0.48 12.80 11.90
C LEU A 44 0.71 14.31 12.00
N ASP A 45 0.97 14.78 13.22
CA ASP A 45 1.28 16.18 13.50
C ASP A 45 2.56 16.27 14.33
N GLY A 46 3.15 17.48 14.39
CA GLY A 46 4.22 17.79 15.34
C GLY A 46 5.43 16.84 15.26
N PRO A 47 5.97 16.39 16.41
CA PRO A 47 7.14 15.51 16.44
C PRO A 47 6.94 14.17 15.71
N GLU A 48 5.74 13.59 15.76
CA GLU A 48 5.43 12.33 15.09
C GLU A 48 5.54 12.46 13.57
N TYR A 49 5.03 13.55 12.99
CA TYR A 49 5.17 13.83 11.57
C TYR A 49 6.64 13.98 11.16
N VAL A 50 7.44 14.69 11.96
CA VAL A 50 8.85 14.94 11.66
C VAL A 50 9.66 13.64 11.65
N GLU A 51 9.45 12.79 12.65
CA GLU A 51 10.13 11.50 12.74
C GLU A 51 9.74 10.57 11.58
N GLU A 52 8.46 10.50 11.25
CA GLU A 52 7.99 9.68 10.13
C GLU A 52 8.54 10.19 8.79
N LEU A 53 8.55 11.52 8.59
CA LEU A 53 9.13 12.13 7.40
C LEU A 53 10.64 11.89 7.29
N HIS A 54 11.37 11.84 8.41
CA HIS A 54 12.79 11.50 8.42
C HIS A 54 13.04 10.05 7.97
N ARG A 55 12.25 9.09 8.46
CA ARG A 55 12.36 7.68 8.05
C ARG A 55 12.02 7.50 6.57
N LEU A 56 10.93 8.14 6.13
CA LEU A 56 10.55 8.16 4.73
C LEU A 56 11.68 8.76 3.88
N THR A 57 12.27 9.85 4.33
CA THR A 57 13.39 10.51 3.65
C THR A 57 14.59 9.59 3.51
N PHE A 58 14.97 8.93 4.60
CA PHE A 58 16.09 8.00 4.58
C PHE A 58 15.84 6.88 3.56
N TRP A 59 14.65 6.30 3.54
CA TRP A 59 14.29 5.27 2.57
C TRP A 59 14.27 5.78 1.12
N VAL A 60 13.70 6.97 0.87
CA VAL A 60 13.66 7.56 -0.47
C VAL A 60 15.07 7.82 -0.99
N ASP A 61 15.91 8.45 -0.18
CA ASP A 61 17.24 8.93 -0.57
C ASP A 61 18.27 7.80 -0.67
N ASN A 62 18.11 6.72 0.10
CA ASN A 62 19.11 5.64 0.18
C ASN A 62 18.66 4.32 -0.48
N LEU A 63 17.38 4.16 -0.82
CA LEU A 63 16.88 2.95 -1.47
C LEU A 63 16.06 3.29 -2.71
N LEU A 64 14.94 4.01 -2.58
CA LEU A 64 14.01 4.17 -3.71
C LEU A 64 14.68 4.82 -4.91
N ILE A 65 15.31 5.98 -4.73
CA ILE A 65 15.89 6.73 -5.84
C ILE A 65 17.19 6.13 -6.35
N PRO A 66 18.14 5.71 -5.49
CA PRO A 66 19.35 5.05 -5.98
C PRO A 66 19.08 3.76 -6.78
N VAL A 67 18.02 3.01 -6.44
CA VAL A 67 17.72 1.72 -7.09
C VAL A 67 16.75 1.86 -8.26
N TYR A 68 15.68 2.64 -8.11
CA TYR A 68 14.57 2.70 -9.06
C TYR A 68 14.43 4.06 -9.76
N GLY A 69 15.23 5.06 -9.37
CA GLY A 69 15.21 6.40 -9.95
C GLY A 69 15.97 6.46 -11.27
N ALA A 70 15.29 6.23 -12.40
CA ALA A 70 15.84 6.56 -13.72
C ALA A 70 16.16 8.06 -13.84
N GLU A 71 17.03 8.44 -14.78
CA GLU A 71 17.42 9.84 -15.02
C GLU A 71 16.22 10.79 -15.11
N ALA A 72 16.34 11.96 -14.47
CA ALA A 72 15.26 12.95 -14.44
C ALA A 72 15.25 13.77 -15.73
N THR A 73 14.13 13.74 -16.44
CA THR A 73 13.93 14.52 -17.67
C THR A 73 12.67 15.38 -17.55
N SER A 74 12.37 16.19 -18.56
CA SER A 74 11.10 16.93 -18.61
C SER A 74 9.87 16.02 -18.78
N SER A 75 10.02 14.84 -19.37
CA SER A 75 8.95 13.84 -19.52
C SER A 75 8.85 12.87 -18.34
N THR A 76 9.90 12.76 -17.52
CA THR A 76 9.95 11.93 -16.31
C THR A 76 10.59 12.69 -15.14
N PRO A 77 9.99 13.80 -14.68
CA PRO A 77 10.59 14.68 -13.67
C PRO A 77 10.83 13.98 -12.33
N TRP A 78 11.83 14.47 -11.61
CA TRP A 78 12.03 14.23 -10.17
C TRP A 78 12.39 15.56 -9.51
N CYS A 79 11.76 15.85 -8.37
CA CYS A 79 12.07 17.06 -7.61
C CYS A 79 13.05 16.74 -6.47
N PRO A 80 14.24 17.37 -6.40
CA PRO A 80 15.16 17.15 -5.28
C PRO A 80 14.60 17.68 -3.94
N ARG A 81 13.59 18.56 -4.00
CA ARG A 81 12.84 19.07 -2.85
C ARG A 81 11.46 18.42 -2.76
N TRP A 82 11.35 17.12 -3.06
CA TRP A 82 10.08 16.40 -3.14
C TRP A 82 9.20 16.54 -1.88
N ARG A 83 9.81 16.73 -0.70
CA ARG A 83 9.11 16.99 0.58
C ARG A 83 8.28 18.28 0.60
N GLU A 84 8.51 19.19 -0.32
CA GLU A 84 7.69 20.41 -0.48
C GLU A 84 6.44 20.16 -1.33
N HIS A 85 6.23 18.93 -1.78
CA HIS A 85 5.04 18.48 -2.48
C HIS A 85 4.26 17.51 -1.57
N PRO A 86 3.21 17.97 -0.85
CA PRO A 86 2.45 17.12 0.07
C PRO A 86 1.86 15.86 -0.58
N GLU A 87 1.43 15.98 -1.83
CA GLU A 87 0.98 14.84 -2.63
C GLU A 87 2.09 13.81 -2.85
N ALA A 88 3.33 14.25 -3.07
CA ALA A 88 4.46 13.34 -3.20
C ALA A 88 4.77 12.62 -1.88
N ILE A 89 4.68 13.33 -0.75
CA ILE A 89 4.80 12.72 0.58
C ILE A 89 3.77 11.60 0.75
N ALA A 90 2.51 11.85 0.37
CA ALA A 90 1.42 10.88 0.48
C ALA A 90 1.69 9.61 -0.37
N TYR A 91 2.03 9.79 -1.64
CA TYR A 91 2.37 8.68 -2.54
C TYR A 91 3.57 7.88 -2.04
N LEU A 92 4.66 8.55 -1.68
CA LEU A 92 5.90 7.91 -1.24
C LEU A 92 5.71 7.19 0.09
N HIS A 93 4.93 7.75 1.02
CA HIS A 93 4.64 7.10 2.30
C HIS A 93 3.82 5.82 2.10
N GLY A 94 2.76 5.88 1.29
CA GLY A 94 1.99 4.67 0.94
C GLY A 94 2.84 3.59 0.28
N LEU A 95 3.71 3.98 -0.65
CA LEU A 95 4.65 3.06 -1.31
C LEU A 95 5.64 2.44 -0.31
N TRP A 96 6.18 3.23 0.61
CA TRP A 96 7.10 2.76 1.64
C TRP A 96 6.42 1.80 2.64
N LEU A 97 5.18 2.06 3.02
CA LEU A 97 4.39 1.14 3.85
C LEU A 97 4.14 -0.19 3.12
N ALA A 98 3.77 -0.15 1.84
CA ALA A 98 3.62 -1.35 1.02
C ALA A 98 4.95 -2.11 0.88
N TRP A 99 6.07 -1.41 0.79
CA TRP A 99 7.40 -2.02 0.77
C TRP A 99 7.69 -2.76 2.08
N GLN A 100 7.41 -2.14 3.23
CA GLN A 100 7.59 -2.77 4.54
C GLN A 100 6.73 -4.04 4.70
N ASP A 101 5.48 -4.00 4.25
CA ASP A 101 4.58 -5.17 4.27
C ASP A 101 5.08 -6.30 3.35
N LYS A 102 5.39 -5.97 2.09
CA LYS A 102 5.70 -6.97 1.06
C LYS A 102 7.14 -7.47 1.07
N THR A 103 8.04 -6.81 1.78
CA THR A 103 9.46 -7.19 1.85
C THR A 103 9.95 -7.46 3.28
N GLY A 104 9.03 -7.45 4.25
CA GLY A 104 9.31 -7.77 5.64
C GLY A 104 9.71 -9.23 5.86
N LYS A 105 10.17 -9.54 7.08
CA LYS A 105 10.69 -10.86 7.47
C LYS A 105 9.73 -12.03 7.26
N ASP A 106 8.42 -11.77 7.30
CA ASP A 106 7.36 -12.79 7.19
C ASP A 106 6.73 -12.80 5.79
N ALA A 107 7.25 -12.01 4.85
CA ALA A 107 6.73 -11.94 3.49
C ALA A 107 7.07 -13.21 2.69
N ALA A 108 6.14 -13.67 1.84
CA ALA A 108 6.41 -14.77 0.94
C ALA A 108 7.50 -14.39 -0.08
N PRO A 109 8.32 -15.34 -0.57
CA PRO A 109 9.41 -15.03 -1.50
C PRO A 109 9.00 -14.33 -2.80
N SER A 110 7.75 -14.47 -3.23
CA SER A 110 7.19 -13.80 -4.42
C SER A 110 6.71 -12.36 -4.16
N ASN A 111 6.44 -11.99 -2.90
CA ASN A 111 5.86 -10.69 -2.56
C ASN A 111 6.68 -9.48 -3.06
N PRO A 112 8.03 -9.52 -3.11
CA PRO A 112 8.78 -8.43 -3.73
C PRO A 112 8.41 -8.21 -5.20
N ALA A 113 8.16 -9.25 -5.98
CA ALA A 113 7.73 -9.10 -7.38
C ALA A 113 6.36 -8.42 -7.46
N ASP A 114 5.42 -8.84 -6.61
CA ASP A 114 4.10 -8.21 -6.51
C ASP A 114 4.20 -6.75 -6.07
N TRP A 115 5.11 -6.43 -5.16
CA TRP A 115 5.34 -5.05 -4.72
C TRP A 115 5.72 -4.13 -5.89
N HIS A 116 6.59 -4.61 -6.80
CA HIS A 116 6.99 -3.84 -7.97
C HIS A 116 5.80 -3.55 -8.88
N GLN A 117 5.01 -4.58 -9.20
CA GLN A 117 3.94 -4.49 -10.19
C GLN A 117 2.73 -3.73 -9.66
N VAL A 118 2.35 -3.96 -8.41
CA VAL A 118 1.10 -3.42 -7.84
C VAL A 118 1.30 -2.02 -7.27
N TYR A 119 2.49 -1.71 -6.73
CA TYR A 119 2.69 -0.47 -5.97
C TYR A 119 3.80 0.41 -6.55
N LEU A 120 5.01 -0.13 -6.78
CA LEU A 120 6.17 0.68 -7.18
C LEU A 120 5.94 1.38 -8.51
N TRP A 121 5.72 0.62 -9.59
CA TRP A 121 5.65 1.22 -10.92
C TRP A 121 4.48 2.19 -11.08
N PRO A 122 3.25 1.86 -10.66
CA PRO A 122 2.15 2.82 -10.71
C PRO A 122 2.41 4.09 -9.90
N THR A 123 3.04 3.98 -8.74
CA THR A 123 3.36 5.16 -7.91
C THR A 123 4.45 6.02 -8.57
N MET A 124 5.51 5.40 -9.09
CA MET A 124 6.59 6.11 -9.76
C MET A 124 6.10 6.78 -11.05
N ASP A 125 5.24 6.12 -11.81
CA ASP A 125 4.61 6.69 -13.02
C ASP A 125 3.74 7.90 -12.68
N ALA A 126 2.96 7.83 -11.59
CA ALA A 126 2.14 8.96 -11.14
C ALA A 126 3.00 10.15 -10.68
N LEU A 127 3.99 9.90 -9.81
CA LEU A 127 4.90 10.92 -9.29
C LEU A 127 5.68 11.62 -10.39
N ARG A 128 6.18 10.83 -11.35
CA ARG A 128 7.05 11.26 -12.43
C ARG A 128 6.30 11.52 -13.73
N ASN A 129 4.98 11.60 -13.70
CA ASN A 129 4.20 12.08 -14.83
C ASN A 129 4.55 13.56 -15.10
N PRO A 130 4.70 14.02 -16.37
CA PRO A 130 4.97 15.43 -16.66
C PRO A 130 3.86 16.38 -16.21
N ASN A 131 2.64 15.86 -15.98
CA ASN A 131 1.50 16.56 -15.41
C ASN A 131 1.25 16.21 -13.93
N GLY A 132 2.12 15.40 -13.32
CA GLY A 132 2.01 14.94 -11.94
C GLY A 132 2.54 15.92 -10.90
N PRO A 133 2.77 15.44 -9.66
CA PRO A 133 3.19 16.25 -8.51
C PRO A 133 4.46 17.08 -8.77
N PHE A 134 5.40 16.53 -9.55
CA PHE A 134 6.65 17.18 -9.90
C PHE A 134 6.59 17.99 -11.20
N SER A 135 5.41 18.19 -11.79
CA SER A 135 5.27 18.95 -13.03
C SER A 135 5.91 20.35 -12.94
N GLY A 136 6.81 20.67 -13.86
CA GLY A 136 7.56 21.93 -13.88
C GLY A 136 8.81 21.97 -12.99
N CYS A 137 9.07 20.94 -12.19
CA CYS A 137 10.41 20.70 -11.63
C CYS A 137 11.29 20.15 -12.76
N LYS A 138 12.53 20.62 -12.85
CA LYS A 138 13.53 20.13 -13.82
C LYS A 138 14.65 19.43 -13.05
N ALA A 139 15.57 18.80 -13.78
CA ALA A 139 16.77 18.24 -13.17
C ALA A 139 17.48 19.30 -12.30
N GLY A 140 17.60 19.01 -11.00
CA GLY A 140 18.20 19.92 -10.02
C GLY A 140 17.37 21.15 -9.62
N SER A 141 16.13 21.30 -10.09
CA SER A 141 15.30 22.49 -9.81
C SER A 141 13.96 22.13 -9.18
N HIS A 142 13.46 23.03 -8.33
CA HIS A 142 12.14 22.93 -7.68
C HIS A 142 11.22 24.04 -8.19
N ARG A 143 9.95 23.72 -8.38
CA ARG A 143 8.88 24.69 -8.67
C ARG A 143 7.79 24.55 -7.59
N PRO A 144 7.52 25.60 -6.79
CA PRO A 144 6.40 25.61 -5.87
C PRO A 144 5.06 25.43 -6.60
N LYS A 145 4.10 24.78 -5.91
CA LYS A 145 2.75 24.55 -6.42
C LYS A 145 1.73 25.37 -5.64
N GLU A 146 0.92 26.13 -6.37
CA GLU A 146 -0.27 26.74 -5.81
C GLU A 146 -1.37 25.68 -5.68
N ARG A 147 -2.03 25.65 -4.52
CA ARG A 147 -3.16 24.73 -4.30
C ARG A 147 -4.41 25.35 -4.93
N PRO A 148 -5.30 24.54 -5.52
CA PRO A 148 -6.60 25.02 -5.93
C PRO A 148 -7.33 25.70 -4.78
N TYR A 149 -8.02 26.80 -5.08
CA TYR A 149 -8.92 27.44 -4.13
C TYR A 149 -10.17 26.57 -3.96
N ILE A 150 -10.56 26.35 -2.72
CA ILE A 150 -11.84 25.71 -2.37
C ILE A 150 -12.74 26.83 -1.90
N GLU A 151 -13.79 27.13 -2.67
CA GLU A 151 -14.86 28.00 -2.22
C GLU A 151 -15.50 27.37 -0.98
N ARG A 152 -15.48 28.10 0.13
CA ARG A 152 -16.21 27.69 1.33
C ARG A 152 -17.55 28.41 1.29
N ASP A 153 -18.61 27.68 1.03
CA ASP A 153 -19.95 28.14 1.35
C ASP A 153 -20.20 27.92 2.85
N ASN A 154 -20.99 28.80 3.45
CA ASN A 154 -21.39 28.67 4.87
C ASN A 154 -22.45 27.57 5.04
N PHE A 155 -22.41 26.49 4.25
CA PHE A 155 -23.44 25.45 4.28
C PHE A 155 -23.48 24.68 5.62
N MET A 156 -22.42 24.79 6.43
CA MET A 156 -22.27 24.12 7.72
C MET A 156 -22.14 25.08 8.92
N ASP A 157 -22.37 26.38 8.73
CA ASP A 157 -22.53 27.36 9.84
C ASP A 157 -24.02 27.52 10.20
#